data_AF-A0A4V1SBV4-F1
#
_entry.id   AF-A0A4V1SBV4-F1
#
_cell.length_a   1.000
_cell.length_b   1.000
_cell.length_c   1.000
_cell.angle_alpha   90.00
_cell.angle_beta   90.00
_cell.angle_gamma   90.00
#
_symmetry.space_group_name_H-M   'P 1'
#
loop_
_entity.id
_entity.type
_entity.pdbx_description
1 polymer ?
#
loop_
_entity_poly.entity_id
_entity_poly.type
_entity_poly.pdbx_seq_one_letter_code
_entity_poly.pdbx_strand_id
1 'polypeptide(L)'
;MRKGSLNALTLALTVFCCVSGGPYGLEETIQNAGPGLGILLILIVPIVWALPDALMTAELASAIPEEGGYVVWVRRAMGPFWGFINAWWTWMYALIDATIYP
;
A
#
# COMPACT_ATOMS: atom_id res chain seq x y z
N MET A 1 -24.38 -13.51 7.03
CA MET A 1 -24.09 -12.06 6.96
C MET A 1 -23.96 -11.69 5.48
N ARG A 2 -24.77 -10.75 4.98
CA ARG A 2 -24.76 -10.35 3.56
C ARG A 2 -23.61 -9.35 3.38
N LYS A 3 -22.56 -9.71 2.64
CA LYS A 3 -21.48 -8.76 2.32
C LYS A 3 -22.09 -7.58 1.56
N GLY A 4 -21.88 -6.36 2.05
CA GLY A 4 -22.23 -5.16 1.31
C GLY A 4 -21.37 -5.06 0.05
N SER A 5 -21.98 -4.94 -1.12
CA SER A 5 -21.27 -4.63 -2.36
C SER A 5 -20.78 -3.19 -2.29
N LEU A 6 -19.47 -2.96 -2.33
CA LEU A 6 -18.92 -1.62 -2.49
C LEU A 6 -19.02 -1.21 -3.96
N ASN A 7 -19.59 -0.05 -4.24
CA ASN A 7 -19.57 0.53 -5.58
C ASN A 7 -18.16 1.05 -5.90
N ALA A 8 -17.81 1.12 -7.20
CA ALA A 8 -16.49 1.60 -7.64
C ALA A 8 -16.12 2.98 -7.06
N LEU A 9 -17.11 3.88 -6.95
CA LEU A 9 -16.93 5.19 -6.32
C LEU A 9 -16.55 5.07 -4.83
N THR A 10 -17.25 4.22 -4.08
CA THR A 10 -16.97 4.01 -2.66
C THR A 10 -15.61 3.37 -2.45
N LEU A 11 -15.21 2.45 -3.33
CA LEU A 11 -13.87 1.85 -3.31
C LEU A 11 -12.80 2.92 -3.56
N ALA A 12 -12.97 3.74 -4.61
CA ALA A 12 -12.02 4.81 -4.94
C ALA A 12 -11.87 5.82 -3.79
N LEU A 13 -12.98 6.22 -3.17
CA LEU A 13 -12.96 7.11 -2.01
C LEU A 13 -12.30 6.46 -0.79
N THR A 14 -12.50 5.16 -0.58
CA THR A 14 -11.85 4.43 0.53
C THR A 14 -10.34 4.39 0.32
N VAL A 15 -9.89 4.05 -0.89
CA VAL A 15 -8.46 4.08 -1.25
C VAL A 15 -7.88 5.48 -1.09
N PHE A 16 -8.60 6.51 -1.54
CA PHE A 16 -8.20 7.90 -1.35
C PHE A 16 -8.04 8.26 0.13
N CYS A 17 -9.01 7.92 0.98
CA CYS A 17 -8.94 8.18 2.42
C CYS A 17 -7.82 7.39 3.13
N CYS A 18 -7.46 6.20 2.64
CA CYS A 18 -6.34 5.44 3.18
C CYS A 18 -4.97 6.05 2.84
N VAL A 19 -4.88 6.81 1.75
CA VAL A 19 -3.60 7.30 1.20
C VAL A 19 -3.44 8.82 1.32
N SER A 20 -4.52 9.57 1.56
CA SER A 20 -4.49 11.04 1.60
C SER A 20 -3.65 11.65 2.73
N GLY A 21 -3.26 10.86 3.74
CA GLY A 21 -2.26 11.23 4.75
C GLY A 21 -0.80 11.18 4.28
N GLY A 22 -0.55 10.74 3.04
CA GLY A 22 0.76 10.35 2.51
C GLY A 22 1.83 11.43 2.23
N PRO A 23 1.58 12.75 2.19
CA PRO A 23 2.67 13.71 1.99
C PRO A 23 3.48 14.00 3.27
N TYR A 24 3.43 13.12 4.27
CA TYR A 24 4.21 13.28 5.49
C TYR A 24 5.72 13.23 5.16
N GLY A 25 6.46 14.28 5.52
CA GLY A 25 7.89 14.39 5.24
C GLY A 25 8.25 14.93 3.86
N LEU A 26 7.28 15.40 3.05
CA LEU A 26 7.59 16.07 1.78
C LEU A 26 8.34 17.39 2.00
N GLU A 27 7.96 18.16 3.01
CA GLU A 27 8.63 19.42 3.36
C GLU A 27 10.09 19.19 3.75
N GLU A 28 10.34 18.17 4.59
CA GLU A 28 11.69 17.78 4.99
C GLU A 28 12.50 17.25 3.81
N THR A 29 11.88 16.48 2.92
CA THR A 29 12.52 15.98 1.70
C THR A 29 12.93 17.13 0.79
N ILE A 30 12.07 18.13 0.58
CA ILE A 30 12.39 19.30 -0.25
C ILE A 30 13.46 20.18 0.41
N GLN A 31 13.43 20.35 1.74
CA GLN A 31 14.44 21.10 2.48
C GLN A 31 15.83 20.46 2.39
N ASN A 32 15.91 19.13 2.47
CA ASN A 32 17.18 18.40 2.47
C ASN A 32 17.72 18.13 1.04
N ALA A 33 16.85 17.77 0.09
CA ALA A 33 17.23 17.39 -1.27
C ALA A 33 17.26 18.58 -2.25
N GLY A 34 16.62 19.70 -1.89
CA GLY A 34 16.39 20.85 -2.75
C GLY A 34 15.17 20.69 -3.67
N PRO A 35 14.62 21.81 -4.18
CA PRO A 35 13.34 21.82 -4.89
C PRO A 35 13.37 21.05 -6.23
N GLY A 36 14.49 21.10 -6.96
CA GLY A 36 14.62 20.39 -8.23
C GLY A 36 14.60 18.87 -8.06
N LEU A 37 15.37 18.34 -7.11
CA LEU A 37 15.43 16.90 -6.85
C LEU A 37 14.15 16.41 -6.15
N GLY A 38 13.57 17.20 -5.25
CA GLY A 38 12.31 16.88 -4.59
C GLY A 38 11.15 16.67 -5.58
N ILE A 39 10.95 17.60 -6.52
CA ILE A 39 9.91 17.45 -7.57
C ILE A 39 10.18 16.23 -8.45
N LEU A 40 11.45 16.00 -8.81
CA LEU A 40 11.81 14.85 -9.63
C LEU A 40 11.52 13.52 -8.90
N LEU A 41 11.81 13.42 -7.61
CA LEU A 41 11.46 12.25 -6.80
C LEU A 41 9.94 12.05 -6.69
N ILE A 42 9.17 13.13 -6.49
CA ILE A 42 7.70 13.09 -6.45
C ILE A 42 7.11 12.53 -7.75
N LEU A 43 7.73 12.81 -8.90
CA LEU A 43 7.27 12.31 -10.20
C LEU A 43 7.75 10.88 -10.49
N ILE A 44 8.97 10.54 -10.10
CA ILE A 44 9.58 9.24 -10.42
C ILE A 44 9.06 8.13 -9.50
N VAL A 45 8.92 8.39 -8.20
CA VAL A 45 8.53 7.36 -7.23
C VAL A 45 7.19 6.70 -7.57
N PRO A 46 6.12 7.43 -7.95
CA PRO A 46 4.87 6.79 -8.37
C PRO A 46 5.02 5.90 -9.59
N ILE A 47 5.90 6.24 -10.53
CA ILE A 47 6.09 5.50 -11.77
C ILE A 47 6.92 4.23 -11.55
N VAL A 48 8.02 4.35 -10.81
CA VAL A 48 8.98 3.25 -10.61
C VAL A 48 8.53 2.29 -9.51
N TRP A 49 7.79 2.78 -8.51
CA TRP A 49 7.39 1.99 -7.35
C TRP A 49 5.89 1.73 -7.29
N ALA A 50 5.06 2.79 -7.25
CA ALA A 50 3.62 2.62 -7.00
C ALA A 50 2.87 1.98 -8.18
N LEU A 51 3.24 2.32 -9.41
CA LEU A 51 2.62 1.78 -10.62
C LEU A 51 2.80 0.26 -10.75
N PRO A 52 4.03 -0.30 -10.67
CA PRO A 52 4.18 -1.75 -10.75
C PRO A 52 3.51 -2.48 -9.58
N ASP A 53 3.53 -1.92 -8.37
CA ASP A 53 2.80 -2.47 -7.22
C ASP A 53 1.29 -2.53 -7.48
N ALA A 54 0.70 -1.43 -7.95
CA ALA A 54 -0.73 -1.35 -8.26
C ALA A 54 -1.14 -2.34 -9.37
N LEU A 55 -0.33 -2.50 -10.41
CA LEU A 55 -0.57 -3.46 -11.49
C LEU A 55 -0.48 -4.90 -10.99
N MET A 56 0.55 -5.24 -10.20
CA MET A 56 0.68 -6.55 -9.57
C MET A 56 -0.54 -6.85 -8.68
N THR A 57 -0.94 -5.90 -7.86
CA THR A 57 -2.09 -6.01 -6.96
C THR A 57 -3.39 -6.19 -7.73
N ALA A 58 -3.58 -5.49 -8.86
CA ALA A 58 -4.75 -5.64 -9.72
C ALA A 58 -4.85 -7.05 -10.35
N GLU A 59 -3.73 -7.56 -10.87
CA GLU A 59 -3.67 -8.90 -11.45
C GLU A 59 -3.96 -9.98 -10.39
N LEU A 60 -3.29 -9.90 -9.22
CA LEU A 60 -3.47 -10.89 -8.15
C LEU A 60 -4.86 -10.83 -7.51
N ALA A 61 -5.44 -9.65 -7.31
CA ALA A 61 -6.79 -9.51 -6.77
C ALA A 61 -7.86 -10.09 -7.69
N SER A 62 -7.66 -10.00 -9.02
CA SER A 62 -8.56 -10.62 -9.99
C SER A 62 -8.37 -12.14 -10.11
N ALA A 63 -7.13 -12.62 -9.98
CA ALA A 63 -6.79 -14.04 -10.10
C ALA A 63 -7.11 -14.85 -8.83
N ILE A 64 -6.96 -14.24 -7.64
CA ILE A 64 -7.14 -14.89 -6.34
C ILE A 64 -8.06 -14.02 -5.46
N PRO A 65 -9.39 -14.09 -5.66
CA PRO A 65 -10.37 -13.29 -4.92
C PRO A 65 -10.69 -13.90 -3.55
N GLU A 66 -9.65 -14.19 -2.77
CA GLU A 66 -9.75 -14.74 -1.42
C GLU A 66 -9.64 -13.63 -0.35
N GLU A 67 -10.42 -13.73 0.72
CA GLU A 67 -10.38 -12.80 1.85
C GLU A 67 -9.04 -12.93 2.59
N GLY A 68 -8.25 -11.85 2.61
CA GLY A 68 -6.93 -11.81 3.25
C GLY A 68 -5.82 -11.21 2.39
N GLY A 69 -6.09 -10.91 1.11
CA GLY A 69 -5.20 -10.12 0.26
C GLY A 69 -3.79 -10.68 0.15
N TYR A 70 -2.78 -9.82 0.32
CA TYR A 70 -1.37 -10.15 0.15
C TYR A 70 -0.89 -11.31 1.04
N VAL A 71 -1.44 -11.49 2.25
CA VAL A 71 -1.10 -12.63 3.13
C VAL A 71 -1.48 -13.96 2.47
N VAL A 72 -2.65 -14.02 1.84
CA VAL A 72 -3.13 -15.22 1.14
C VAL A 72 -2.31 -15.47 -0.12
N TRP A 73 -1.95 -14.42 -0.86
CA TRP A 73 -1.11 -14.54 -2.06
C TRP A 73 0.25 -15.14 -1.72
N VAL A 74 0.93 -14.61 -0.68
CA VAL A 74 2.23 -15.12 -0.22
C VAL A 74 2.10 -16.54 0.32
N ARG A 75 1.07 -16.82 1.12
CA ARG A 75 0.81 -18.16 1.63
C ARG A 75 0.60 -19.18 0.52
N ARG A 76 -0.08 -18.80 -0.56
CA ARG A 76 -0.33 -19.66 -1.72
C ARG A 76 0.93 -19.90 -2.54
N ALA A 77 1.78 -18.89 -2.71
CA ALA A 77 3.00 -18.97 -3.50
C ALA A 77 4.16 -19.68 -2.77
N MET A 78 4.33 -19.43 -1.47
CA MET A 78 5.51 -19.83 -0.70
C MET A 78 5.19 -20.76 0.49
N GLY A 79 3.91 -20.96 0.81
CA GLY A 79 3.47 -21.84 1.88
C GLY A 79 3.16 -21.11 3.21
N PRO A 80 2.70 -21.87 4.24
CA PRO A 80 2.16 -21.30 5.48
C PRO A 80 3.14 -20.46 6.29
N PHE A 81 4.42 -20.85 6.34
CA PHE A 81 5.43 -20.14 7.11
C PHE A 81 5.66 -18.72 6.60
N TRP A 82 5.83 -18.55 5.28
CA TRP A 82 6.05 -17.24 4.66
C TRP A 82 4.81 -16.34 4.72
N GLY A 83 3.62 -16.93 4.62
CA GLY A 83 2.37 -16.20 4.88
C GLY A 83 2.30 -15.65 6.30
N PHE A 84 2.74 -16.42 7.30
CA PHE A 84 2.81 -15.95 8.69
C PHE A 84 3.82 -14.81 8.86
N ILE A 85 5.04 -14.95 8.31
CA ILE A 85 6.06 -13.89 8.37
C ILE A 85 5.55 -12.60 7.73
N ASN A 86 4.90 -12.70 6.58
CA ASN A 86 4.33 -11.54 5.90
C ASN A 86 3.25 -10.86 6.74
N ALA A 87 2.30 -11.60 7.31
CA ALA A 87 1.30 -11.06 8.22
C ALA A 87 1.93 -10.42 9.49
N TRP A 88 2.94 -11.07 10.04
CA TRP A 88 3.68 -10.59 11.22
C TRP A 88 4.38 -9.27 10.94
N TRP A 89 5.08 -9.16 9.81
CA TRP A 89 5.75 -7.94 9.39
C TRP A 89 4.77 -6.80 9.14
N THR A 90 3.62 -7.06 8.50
CA THR A 90 2.63 -6.01 8.29
C THR A 90 2.02 -5.53 9.61
N TRP A 91 1.81 -6.43 10.58
CA TRP A 91 1.35 -6.03 11.91
C TRP A 91 2.38 -5.14 12.63
N MET A 92 3.67 -5.51 12.59
CA MET A 92 4.73 -4.66 13.15
C MET A 92 4.86 -3.31 12.45
N TYR A 93 4.79 -3.30 11.12
CA TYR A 93 4.78 -2.07 10.32
C TYR A 93 3.65 -1.16 10.75
N ALA A 94 2.43 -1.68 10.89
CA ALA A 94 1.26 -0.89 11.29
C ALA A 94 1.40 -0.28 12.69
N LEU A 95 2.07 -0.96 13.62
CA LEU A 95 2.36 -0.41 14.95
C LEU A 95 3.33 0.78 14.86
N ILE A 96 4.37 0.66 14.06
CA ILE A 96 5.37 1.72 13.90
C ILE A 96 4.76 2.91 13.15
N ASP A 97 4.03 2.64 12.07
CA ASP A 97 3.32 3.63 11.27
C ASP A 97 2.38 4.47 12.14
N ALA A 98 1.61 3.81 13.03
CA ALA A 98 0.75 4.49 14.00
C ALA A 98 1.50 5.34 15.06
N THR A 99 2.81 5.13 15.26
CA THR A 99 3.63 5.93 16.19
C THR A 99 4.35 7.10 15.51
N ILE A 100 4.50 7.05 14.19
CA ILE A 100 5.19 8.10 13.41
C ILE A 100 4.23 9.26 13.13
N TYR A 101 2.96 8.98 12.87
CA TYR A 101 1.95 10.02 12.72
C TYR A 101 1.46 10.47 14.10
N PRO A 102 1.39 11.79 14.38
CA PRO A 102 0.88 12.34 15.63
C PRO A 102 -0.64 12.18 15.79
#